data_AF-A0A090SWX1-F1
#
_entry.id   AF-A0A090SWX1-F1
#
_cell.length_a   1.000
_cell.length_b   1.000
_cell.length_c   1.000
_cell.angle_alpha   90.00
_cell.angle_beta   90.00
_cell.angle_gamma   90.00
#
_symmetry.space_group_name_H-M   'P 1'
#
loop_
_entity.id
_entity.type
_entity.pdbx_description
1 polymer ?
#
loop_
_entity_poly.entity_id
_entity_poly.type
_entity_poly.pdbx_seq_one_letter_code
_entity_poly.pdbx_strand_id
1 'polypeptide(L)'
;MKRYVYHSFSIVVPGFKNLFPLLPELIVRIEKHSENFIDVARRYNGVIEKHAGVDLPGSEPHIHIDSGATGEQIVHVMIFCPTELATHLEQEIRADFMMLHDLSFPEENSKD
;
A
#
# COMPACT_ATOMS: atom_id res chain seq x y z
N MET A 1 -5.37 2.77 -23.08
CA MET A 1 -5.14 2.50 -21.65
C MET A 1 -3.87 3.24 -21.22
N LYS A 2 -3.84 3.88 -20.04
CA LYS A 2 -2.61 4.54 -19.54
C LYS A 2 -1.59 3.45 -19.18
N ARG A 3 -0.29 3.71 -19.35
CA ARG A 3 0.78 2.73 -19.04
C ARG A 3 1.02 2.58 -17.53
N TYR A 4 0.68 3.62 -16.77
CA TYR A 4 0.79 3.69 -15.32
C TYR A 4 -0.52 4.19 -14.72
N VAL A 5 -0.77 3.81 -13.47
CA VAL A 5 -2.00 4.12 -12.74
C VAL A 5 -1.70 4.34 -11.26
N TYR A 6 -2.48 5.20 -10.61
CA TYR A 6 -2.60 5.19 -9.15
C TYR A 6 -3.54 4.06 -8.79
N HIS A 7 -2.98 2.98 -8.26
CA HIS A 7 -3.73 1.83 -7.79
C HIS A 7 -3.96 1.97 -6.29
N SER A 8 -5.23 1.92 -5.87
CA SER A 8 -5.62 2.08 -4.47
C SER A 8 -6.45 0.87 -4.03
N PHE A 9 -6.15 0.37 -2.84
CA PHE A 9 -6.88 -0.73 -2.21
C PHE A 9 -6.85 -0.59 -0.69
N SER A 10 -7.67 -1.39 -0.02
CA SER A 10 -7.77 -1.38 1.45
C SER A 10 -7.64 -2.78 2.03
N ILE A 11 -7.05 -2.85 3.23
CA ILE A 11 -7.01 -4.04 4.07
C ILE A 11 -7.78 -3.73 5.35
N VAL A 12 -8.77 -4.57 5.68
CA VAL A 12 -9.60 -4.41 6.87
C VAL A 12 -9.11 -5.36 7.95
N VAL A 13 -8.75 -4.80 9.10
CA VAL A 13 -8.37 -5.56 10.30
C VAL A 13 -9.50 -5.46 11.33
N PRO A 14 -10.06 -6.58 11.79
CA PRO A 14 -11.11 -6.55 12.79
C PRO A 14 -10.58 -6.07 14.16
N GLY A 15 -11.41 -5.27 14.85
CA GLY A 15 -11.08 -4.69 16.15
C GLY A 15 -10.03 -3.57 16.08
N PHE A 16 -9.61 -3.12 17.27
CA PHE A 16 -8.65 -2.03 17.41
C PHE A 16 -7.28 -2.54 17.84
N LYS A 17 -6.30 -2.49 16.94
CA LYS A 17 -4.88 -2.80 17.17
C LYS A 17 -4.01 -1.57 16.81
N ASN A 18 -2.85 -1.39 17.41
CA ASN A 18 -1.98 -0.32 16.93
C ASN A 18 -1.23 -0.80 15.66
N LEU A 19 -1.73 -0.49 14.47
CA LEU A 19 -1.14 -0.94 13.19
C LEU A 19 0.04 -0.05 12.72
N PHE A 20 0.24 1.14 13.29
CA PHE A 20 1.31 2.06 12.90
C PHE A 20 2.73 1.45 12.94
N PRO A 21 3.11 0.59 13.90
CA PRO A 21 4.41 -0.07 13.93
C PRO A 21 4.69 -0.96 12.71
N LEU A 22 3.67 -1.41 11.98
CA LEU A 22 3.85 -2.22 10.76
C LEU A 22 4.29 -1.36 9.56
N LEU A 23 3.95 -0.07 9.55
CA LEU A 23 4.07 0.77 8.36
C LEU A 23 5.51 0.94 7.85
N PRO A 24 6.54 1.17 8.69
CA PRO A 24 7.90 1.35 8.20
C PRO A 24 8.41 0.15 7.38
N GLU A 25 8.20 -1.06 7.89
CA GLU A 25 8.62 -2.29 7.20
C GLU A 25 7.75 -2.57 5.97
N LEU A 26 6.45 -2.31 6.04
CA LEU A 26 5.55 -2.45 4.89
C LEU A 26 5.94 -1.52 3.74
N ILE A 27 6.33 -0.27 4.03
CA ILE A 27 6.81 0.70 3.04
C ILE A 27 8.06 0.18 2.35
N VAL A 28 9.05 -0.31 3.10
CA VAL A 28 10.30 -0.88 2.54
C VAL A 28 9.99 -2.02 1.57
N ARG A 29 9.00 -2.87 1.87
CA ARG A 29 8.61 -3.96 0.99
C ARG A 29 7.90 -3.49 -0.27
N ILE A 30 7.00 -2.51 -0.15
CA ILE A 30 6.35 -1.89 -1.31
C ILE A 30 7.38 -1.23 -2.24
N GLU A 31 8.37 -0.53 -1.67
CA GLU A 31 9.47 0.06 -2.43
C GLU A 31 10.28 -1.01 -3.15
N LYS A 32 10.59 -2.13 -2.49
CA LYS A 32 11.29 -3.26 -3.07
C LYS A 32 10.55 -3.87 -4.26
N HIS A 33 9.24 -4.09 -4.14
CA HIS A 33 8.40 -4.55 -5.26
C HIS A 33 8.39 -3.55 -6.43
N SER A 34 8.69 -2.29 -6.15
CA SER A 34 8.68 -1.19 -7.13
C SER A 34 10.04 -0.88 -7.77
N GLU A 35 11.14 -1.45 -7.27
CA GLU A 35 12.51 -1.15 -7.70
C GLU A 35 12.69 -1.22 -9.22
N ASN A 36 12.10 -2.22 -9.86
CA ASN A 36 12.25 -2.47 -11.30
C ASN A 36 11.59 -1.41 -12.19
N PHE A 37 10.70 -0.59 -11.64
CA PHE A 37 9.93 0.39 -12.43
C PHE A 37 9.87 1.80 -11.82
N ILE A 38 10.45 2.03 -10.64
CA ILE A 38 10.33 3.29 -9.90
C ILE A 38 10.90 4.49 -10.67
N ASP A 39 12.03 4.34 -11.36
CA ASP A 39 12.63 5.41 -12.15
C ASP A 39 11.77 5.81 -13.35
N VAL A 40 11.16 4.80 -13.99
CA VAL A 40 10.23 5.01 -15.10
C VAL A 40 8.94 5.64 -14.57
N ALA A 41 8.46 5.22 -13.41
CA ALA A 41 7.30 5.78 -12.74
C ALA A 41 7.49 7.27 -12.42
N ARG A 42 8.62 7.64 -11.79
CA ARG A 42 8.97 9.05 -11.51
C ARG A 42 8.96 9.93 -12.77
N ARG A 43 9.55 9.43 -13.85
CA ARG A 43 9.56 10.14 -15.15
C ARG A 43 8.17 10.29 -15.74
N TYR A 44 7.34 9.25 -15.65
CA TYR A 44 5.96 9.32 -16.14
C TYR A 44 5.12 10.31 -15.33
N ASN A 45 5.29 10.35 -14.01
CA ASN A 45 4.53 11.25 -13.16
C ASN A 45 4.75 12.72 -13.55
N GLY A 46 6.01 13.15 -13.70
CA GLY A 46 6.32 14.51 -14.12
C GLY A 46 5.83 14.86 -15.54
N VAL A 47 5.71 13.88 -16.44
CA VAL A 47 5.08 14.09 -17.76
C VAL A 47 3.58 14.34 -17.61
N ILE A 48 2.90 13.60 -16.72
CA ILE A 48 1.46 13.77 -16.48
C ILE A 48 1.19 15.11 -15.80
N GLU A 49 1.95 15.48 -14.77
CA GLU A 49 1.83 16.79 -14.09
C GLU A 49 1.97 17.95 -15.08
N LYS A 50 3.02 17.93 -15.90
CA LYS A 50 3.27 18.97 -16.92
C LYS A 50 2.14 19.05 -17.95
N HIS A 51 1.55 17.92 -18.32
CA HIS A 51 0.47 17.88 -19.30
C HIS A 51 -0.88 18.28 -18.71
N ALA A 52 -1.17 17.88 -17.47
CA ALA A 52 -2.44 18.13 -16.81
C ALA A 52 -2.48 19.49 -16.08
N GLY A 53 -1.34 20.13 -15.83
CA GLY A 53 -1.24 21.39 -15.10
C GLY A 53 -1.64 21.25 -13.62
N VAL A 54 -1.51 20.04 -13.07
CA VAL A 54 -1.86 19.71 -11.68
C VAL A 54 -0.65 19.09 -10.98
N ASP A 55 -0.59 19.27 -9.67
CA ASP A 55 0.36 18.60 -8.79
C ASP A 55 -0.17 17.19 -8.50
N LEU A 56 0.57 16.16 -8.87
CA LEU A 56 0.17 14.78 -8.66
C LEU A 56 0.89 14.22 -7.43
N PRO A 57 0.28 13.27 -6.70
CA PRO A 57 1.00 12.56 -5.65
C PRO A 57 2.28 11.94 -6.23
N GLY A 58 3.37 11.94 -5.47
CA GLY A 58 4.64 11.36 -5.93
C GLY A 58 4.51 9.88 -6.35
N SER A 59 5.61 9.31 -6.85
CA SER A 59 5.66 7.85 -7.10
C SER A 59 5.87 7.03 -5.81
N GLU A 60 5.89 7.70 -4.66
CA GLU A 60 6.10 7.08 -3.35
C GLU A 60 4.81 6.39 -2.90
N PRO A 61 4.90 5.28 -2.15
CA PRO A 61 3.72 4.63 -1.61
C PRO A 61 3.06 5.52 -0.55
N HIS A 62 1.74 5.65 -0.65
CA HIS A 62 0.95 6.38 0.33
C HIS A 62 0.12 5.40 1.14
N ILE A 63 0.31 5.42 2.47
CA ILE A 63 -0.44 4.57 3.39
C ILE A 63 -1.09 5.45 4.45
N HIS A 64 -2.39 5.24 4.69
CA HIS A 64 -3.09 5.84 5.82
C HIS A 64 -3.99 4.80 6.49
N ILE A 65 -4.24 4.99 7.78
CA ILE A 65 -5.10 4.12 8.58
C ILE A 65 -6.31 4.94 9.01
N ASP A 66 -7.50 4.42 8.75
CA ASP A 66 -8.77 4.94 9.24
C ASP A 66 -9.47 3.91 10.13
N SER A 67 -10.52 4.33 10.84
CA SER A 67 -11.39 3.44 11.61
C SER A 67 -12.76 3.34 10.94
N GLY A 68 -13.22 2.11 10.73
CA GLY A 68 -14.56 1.86 10.22
C GLY A 68 -15.63 2.02 11.30
N ALA A 69 -16.89 2.01 10.88
CA ALA A 69 -18.03 2.33 11.74
C ALA A 69 -18.26 1.30 12.86
N THR A 70 -17.73 0.08 12.72
CA THR A 70 -17.89 -1.00 13.70
C THR A 70 -16.62 -1.24 14.54
N GLY A 71 -15.65 -0.32 14.47
CA GLY A 71 -14.39 -0.40 15.24
C GLY A 71 -13.31 -1.24 14.58
N GLU A 72 -13.51 -1.67 13.32
CA GLU A 72 -12.46 -2.18 12.46
C GLU A 72 -11.46 -1.09 12.10
N GLN A 73 -10.22 -1.47 11.80
CA GLN A 73 -9.22 -0.57 11.24
C GLN A 73 -9.01 -0.85 9.77
N ILE A 74 -8.94 0.21 8.99
CA ILE A 74 -8.84 0.14 7.53
C ILE A 74 -7.50 0.73 7.13
N VAL A 75 -6.61 -0.11 6.61
CA VAL A 75 -5.33 0.31 6.04
C VAL A 75 -5.54 0.57 4.57
N HIS A 76 -5.44 1.83 4.17
CA HIS A 76 -5.52 2.25 2.78
C HIS A 76 -4.13 2.36 2.19
N VAL A 77 -3.90 1.69 1.08
CA VAL A 77 -2.63 1.71 0.35
C VAL A 77 -2.88 2.28 -1.04
N MET A 78 -2.05 3.23 -1.46
CA MET A 78 -2.01 3.75 -2.82
C MET A 78 -0.59 3.69 -3.35
N ILE A 79 -0.43 3.14 -4.56
CA ILE A 79 0.85 3.03 -5.26
C ILE A 79 0.72 3.55 -6.70
N PHE A 80 1.80 4.11 -7.25
CA PHE A 80 1.88 4.47 -8.67
C PHE A 80 2.69 3.42 -9.42
N CYS A 81 2.02 2.58 -10.22
CA CYS A 81 2.63 1.39 -10.82
C CYS A 81 2.18 1.15 -12.27
N PRO A 82 2.88 0.28 -13.03
CA PRO A 82 2.41 -0.16 -14.34
C PRO A 82 1.04 -0.81 -14.24
N THR A 83 0.12 -0.42 -15.13
CA THR A 83 -1.28 -0.85 -15.04
C THR A 83 -1.44 -2.38 -15.08
N GLU A 84 -0.61 -3.08 -15.85
CA GLU A 84 -0.62 -4.54 -15.95
C GLU A 84 -0.12 -5.25 -14.67
N LEU A 85 0.64 -4.56 -13.82
CA LEU A 85 1.19 -5.11 -12.56
C LEU A 85 0.34 -4.79 -11.33
N ALA A 86 -0.66 -3.89 -11.45
CA ALA A 86 -1.40 -3.34 -10.32
C ALA A 86 -2.02 -4.43 -9.42
N THR A 87 -2.74 -5.38 -10.02
CA THR A 87 -3.37 -6.49 -9.27
C THR A 87 -2.34 -7.42 -8.65
N HIS A 88 -1.21 -7.66 -9.31
CA HIS A 88 -0.15 -8.52 -8.78
C HIS A 88 0.50 -7.88 -7.55
N LEU A 89 0.90 -6.62 -7.66
CA LEU A 89 1.48 -5.84 -6.58
C LEU A 89 0.53 -5.74 -5.39
N GLU A 90 -0.78 -5.56 -5.62
CA GLU A 90 -1.76 -5.58 -4.53
C GLU A 90 -1.70 -6.90 -3.73
N GLN A 91 -1.58 -8.05 -4.39
CA GLN A 91 -1.51 -9.34 -3.70
C GLN A 91 -0.21 -9.51 -2.92
N GLU A 92 0.93 -9.09 -3.49
CA GLU A 92 2.22 -9.12 -2.79
C GLU A 92 2.19 -8.25 -1.52
N ILE A 93 1.65 -7.03 -1.64
CA ILE A 93 1.53 -6.10 -0.51
C ILE A 93 0.55 -6.62 0.55
N ARG A 94 -0.56 -7.25 0.14
CA ARG A 94 -1.47 -7.92 1.08
C ARG A 94 -0.77 -9.05 1.83
N ALA A 95 -0.01 -9.89 1.14
CA ALA A 95 0.73 -10.98 1.77
C ALA A 95 1.77 -10.46 2.78
N ASP A 96 2.51 -9.41 2.41
CA ASP A 96 3.45 -8.75 3.31
C ASP A 96 2.77 -8.17 4.54
N PHE A 97 1.66 -7.47 4.36
CA PHE A 97 0.88 -6.94 5.48
C PHE A 97 0.43 -8.05 6.42
N MET A 98 -0.15 -9.14 5.89
CA MET A 98 -0.62 -10.27 6.70
C MET A 98 0.52 -10.90 7.49
N MET A 99 1.68 -11.09 6.86
CA MET A 99 2.85 -11.64 7.54
C MET A 99 3.35 -10.72 8.67
N LEU A 100 3.42 -9.41 8.42
CA LEU A 100 3.83 -8.43 9.44
C LEU A 100 2.82 -8.33 10.60
N HIS A 101 1.53 -8.41 10.27
CA HIS A 101 0.46 -8.44 11.24
C HIS A 101 0.58 -9.68 12.15
N ASP A 102 0.73 -10.88 11.58
CA ASP A 102 0.81 -12.11 12.36
C ASP A 102 2.03 -12.17 13.27
N LEU A 103 3.17 -11.63 12.82
CA LEU A 103 4.38 -11.50 13.63
C LEU A 103 4.20 -10.53 14.82
N SER A 104 3.38 -9.49 14.64
CA SER A 104 3.19 -8.43 15.63
C SER A 104 2.03 -8.69 16.60
N PHE A 105 1.06 -9.49 16.17
CA PHE A 105 -0.12 -9.85 16.93
C PHE A 105 -0.33 -11.37 16.88
N PRO A 106 0.59 -12.17 17.44
CA PRO A 106 0.40 -13.61 17.52
C PRO A 106 -0.90 -13.91 18.26
N GLU A 107 -1.66 -14.90 17.80
CA GLU A 107 -2.83 -15.33 18.54
C GLU A 107 -2.40 -15.71 19.96
N GLU A 108 -3.02 -15.10 20.98
CA GLU A 108 -2.98 -15.66 22.32
C GLU A 108 -3.67 -17.02 22.21
N ASN A 109 -2.88 -18.09 22.08
CA ASN A 109 -3.37 -19.46 22.18
C ASN A 109 -4.36 -19.50 23.35
N SER A 110 -5.63 -19.72 23.02
CA SER A 110 -6.70 -19.94 23.98
C SER A 110 -6.23 -21.06 24.89
N LYS A 111 -5.78 -20.69 26.10
CA LYS A 111 -5.57 -21.64 27.17
C LYS A 111 -6.96 -22.10 27.60
N ASP A 112 -7.45 -23.12 26.90
CA ASP A 112 -8.44 -24.05 27.42
C ASP A 112 -7.74 -25.10 28.31
#